data_AF-A0A6C1EG75-F1
#
_entry.id   AF-A0A6C1EG75-F1
#
_cell.length_a   1.000
_cell.length_b   1.000
_cell.length_c   1.000
_cell.angle_alpha   90.00
_cell.angle_beta   90.00
_cell.angle_gamma   90.00
#
_symmetry.space_group_name_H-M   'P 1'
#
loop_
_entity.id
_entity.type
_entity.pdbx_description
1 polymer ?
#
loop_
_entity_poly.entity_id
_entity_poly.type
_entity_poly.pdbx_seq_one_letter_code
_entity_poly.pdbx_strand_id
1 'polypeptide(L)'
;MTKFMQSTKKKMETHGVTKTAMVGGLACQRNSFLFDGFKTVVVSCEPKKDKKGKAEGYDIELQDTILVPEGGGQPSDSGLLRIVKGNGDSSTINKSVQVPHISRSGLHAKHHVKEPIEPGTTVEIVVDAVKRMDYMQQHTGQHLLSAIIERKYQLKTISWSMGGLITEKKSTLEPNDYFNYIEINRKLTEGQITEISDEINQFITKSPQEITVVERISSGVDEVDTSKIPDDYDLSKGILRTIQIGVIDSNPCCGTHLESTSQIGSILILPNQTTVRGSNSKVYFMCGKRVADYANSANKTLSNSKSLLSCSESQVPEKIEMQGKKLQQSNKREQYWIKKLAHIASEELRSSLKASGKRRAYFMEEEFGTLELLLQIFKGISTHLNGEFEAYEIILCGYERQTNTGSLLILSESGEKISSLASKLGSMLQNLKGGGGKKGGKWQGKITSISNAELAALTDYLTHEFIAH
;
A
#
# COMPACT_ATOMS: atom_id res chain seq x y z
N MET A 1 -39.78 41.33 43.35
CA MET A 1 -39.56 41.51 41.91
C MET A 1 -38.44 42.53 41.70
N THR A 2 -37.20 42.19 42.06
CA THR A 2 -35.98 42.96 41.73
C THR A 2 -34.77 42.07 42.00
N LYS A 3 -33.77 42.18 41.13
CA LYS A 3 -32.44 41.55 41.15
C LYS A 3 -31.76 41.62 42.52
N PHE A 4 -31.14 40.53 42.95
CA PHE A 4 -29.80 40.44 43.60
C PHE A 4 -29.62 39.01 44.15
N MET A 5 -29.12 38.09 43.32
CA MET A 5 -28.53 36.82 43.76
C MET A 5 -27.13 36.71 43.16
N GLN A 6 -26.17 37.28 43.88
CA GLN A 6 -24.75 36.98 43.75
C GLN A 6 -24.28 36.34 45.06
N SER A 7 -23.22 35.54 44.94
CA SER A 7 -22.41 34.95 46.00
C SER A 7 -22.86 33.58 46.53
N THR A 8 -22.43 32.52 45.85
CA THR A 8 -21.64 31.42 46.45
C THR A 8 -21.21 30.44 45.36
N LYS A 9 -20.29 30.85 44.48
CA LYS A 9 -19.42 29.90 43.77
C LYS A 9 -18.25 29.60 44.69
N LYS A 10 -18.40 28.52 45.46
CA LYS A 10 -17.34 27.92 46.26
C LYS A 10 -16.19 27.58 45.31
N LYS A 11 -15.09 28.35 45.36
CA LYS A 11 -13.79 27.91 44.85
C LYS A 11 -13.47 26.61 45.56
N MET A 12 -13.55 25.47 44.86
CA MET A 12 -12.78 24.30 45.24
C MET A 12 -11.34 24.64 44.91
N GLU A 13 -10.62 25.12 45.93
CA GLU A 13 -9.17 25.13 45.92
C GLU A 13 -8.71 23.66 45.96
N THR A 14 -8.34 23.14 44.80
CA THR A 14 -7.57 21.91 44.66
C THR A 14 -6.12 22.20 45.06
N HIS A 15 -5.83 22.21 46.36
CA HIS A 15 -4.46 22.19 46.86
C HIS A 15 -3.89 20.78 46.71
N GLY A 16 -2.94 20.66 45.78
CA GLY A 16 -2.18 19.44 45.51
C GLY A 16 -1.96 19.19 44.02
N VAL A 17 -1.52 20.19 43.24
CA VAL A 17 -1.06 19.94 41.86
C VAL A 17 0.27 19.19 41.97
N THR A 18 0.20 17.86 41.99
CA THR A 18 1.34 16.99 41.72
C THR A 18 1.91 17.35 40.36
N LYS A 19 3.12 17.90 40.33
CA LYS A 19 3.83 18.30 39.11
C LYS A 19 3.85 17.13 38.10
N THR A 20 3.32 17.35 36.90
CA THR A 20 3.33 16.37 35.81
C THR A 20 4.75 16.21 35.25
N ALA A 21 5.14 14.96 34.95
CA ALA A 21 6.35 14.65 34.20
C ALA A 21 6.24 15.18 32.77
N MET A 22 7.32 15.77 32.27
CA MET A 22 7.35 16.39 30.96
C MET A 22 7.89 15.42 29.91
N VAL A 23 7.44 15.57 28.67
CA VAL A 23 8.03 14.88 27.52
C VAL A 23 9.52 15.21 27.42
N GLY A 24 10.34 14.18 27.32
CA GLY A 24 11.80 14.22 27.46
C GLY A 24 12.28 13.55 28.75
N GLY A 25 11.42 13.47 29.77
CA GLY A 25 11.67 12.78 31.03
C GLY A 25 10.40 12.09 31.56
N LEU A 26 9.66 11.39 30.70
CA LEU A 26 8.59 10.47 31.12
C LEU A 26 9.19 9.16 31.63
N ALA A 27 8.43 8.40 32.44
CA ALA A 27 8.87 7.09 32.92
C ALA A 27 9.26 6.12 31.77
N CYS A 28 8.52 6.12 30.66
CA CYS A 28 8.88 5.34 29.46
C CYS A 28 10.20 5.76 28.79
N GLN A 29 10.61 7.02 28.95
CA GLN A 29 11.83 7.56 28.34
C GLN A 29 13.06 7.30 29.21
N ARG A 30 12.87 7.24 30.54
CA ARG A 30 13.88 6.80 31.50
C ARG A 30 14.12 5.29 31.44
N ASN A 31 13.04 4.51 31.33
CA ASN A 31 13.11 3.06 31.19
C ASN A 31 12.08 2.56 30.16
N SER A 32 12.60 2.15 28.99
CA SER A 32 11.79 1.66 27.86
C SER A 32 11.15 0.29 28.11
N PHE A 33 11.63 -0.47 29.10
CA PHE A 33 11.19 -1.83 29.47
C PHE A 33 10.15 -1.85 30.61
N LEU A 34 9.61 -0.70 31.00
CA LEU A 34 8.43 -0.66 31.86
C LEU A 34 7.18 -1.01 31.03
N PHE A 35 6.66 -2.22 31.22
CA PHE A 35 5.48 -2.71 30.48
C PHE A 35 4.19 -2.72 31.32
N ASP A 36 4.28 -2.92 32.62
CA ASP A 36 3.13 -2.97 33.52
C ASP A 36 3.50 -2.53 34.96
N GLY A 37 2.54 -2.61 35.88
CA GLY A 37 2.77 -2.36 37.32
C GLY A 37 3.03 -0.90 37.70
N PHE A 38 3.15 0.00 36.72
CA PHE A 38 3.40 1.42 36.97
C PHE A 38 2.11 2.13 37.40
N LYS A 39 2.03 2.51 38.68
CA LYS A 39 0.92 3.26 39.25
C LYS A 39 1.17 4.77 39.13
N THR A 40 0.16 5.51 38.66
CA THR A 40 0.19 6.97 38.48
C THR A 40 -1.19 7.55 38.78
N VAL A 41 -1.29 8.88 38.80
CA VAL A 41 -2.55 9.60 39.09
C VAL A 41 -3.03 10.36 37.86
N VAL A 42 -4.34 10.35 37.62
CA VAL A 42 -4.98 11.18 36.60
C VAL A 42 -4.97 12.64 37.05
N VAL A 43 -4.33 13.52 36.29
CA VAL A 43 -4.22 14.96 36.57
C VAL A 43 -5.39 15.73 35.95
N SER A 44 -5.72 15.43 34.70
CA SER A 44 -6.88 16.03 34.02
C SER A 44 -7.56 15.05 33.06
N CYS A 45 -8.83 15.30 32.78
CA CYS A 45 -9.64 14.55 31.83
C CYS A 45 -10.55 15.54 31.09
N GLU A 46 -10.24 15.80 29.82
CA GLU A 46 -10.90 16.83 29.01
C GLU A 46 -11.71 16.18 27.88
N PRO A 47 -12.99 16.55 27.66
CA PRO A 47 -13.79 15.97 26.58
C PRO A 47 -13.29 16.42 25.21
N LYS A 48 -13.11 15.47 24.30
CA LYS A 48 -12.71 15.69 22.90
C LYS A 48 -13.92 15.69 21.99
N LYS A 49 -13.94 16.62 21.04
CA LYS A 49 -14.96 16.72 19.99
C LYS A 49 -14.33 16.58 18.62
N ASP A 50 -15.03 15.87 17.72
CA ASP A 50 -14.63 15.75 16.33
C ASP A 50 -14.79 17.10 15.58
N LYS A 51 -14.34 17.15 14.32
CA LYS A 51 -14.48 18.34 13.44
C LYS A 51 -15.93 18.79 13.22
N LYS A 52 -16.92 17.95 13.55
CA LYS A 52 -18.36 18.22 13.44
C LYS A 52 -19.00 18.53 14.80
N GLY A 53 -18.20 18.68 15.86
CA GLY A 53 -18.64 19.00 17.21
C GLY A 53 -19.26 17.84 17.99
N LYS A 54 -19.22 16.60 17.47
CA LYS A 54 -19.70 15.41 18.16
C LYS A 54 -18.66 14.89 19.16
N ALA A 55 -19.13 14.31 20.25
CA ALA A 55 -18.24 13.68 21.24
C ALA A 55 -17.42 12.56 20.58
N GLU A 56 -16.10 12.65 20.70
CA GLU A 56 -15.13 11.73 20.11
C GLU A 56 -14.43 10.87 21.17
N GLY A 57 -14.31 11.40 22.40
CA GLY A 57 -13.66 10.74 23.52
C GLY A 57 -13.20 11.74 24.57
N TYR A 58 -12.11 11.42 25.27
CA TYR A 58 -11.49 12.28 26.28
C TYR A 58 -9.96 12.26 26.13
N ASP A 59 -9.33 13.39 26.42
CA ASP A 59 -7.88 13.53 26.55
C ASP A 59 -7.52 13.50 28.04
N ILE A 60 -6.77 12.48 28.44
CA ILE A 60 -6.30 12.28 29.81
C ILE A 60 -4.83 12.69 29.94
N GLU A 61 -4.54 13.52 30.92
CA GLU A 61 -3.17 13.78 31.38
C GLU A 61 -2.90 13.02 32.67
N LEU A 62 -1.81 12.27 32.70
CA LEU A 62 -1.36 11.52 33.87
C LEU A 62 -0.17 12.24 34.50
N GLN A 63 0.02 12.05 35.81
CA GLN A 63 1.16 12.63 36.53
C GLN A 63 2.50 12.19 35.92
N ASP A 64 2.58 10.93 35.51
CA ASP A 64 3.67 10.37 34.71
C ASP A 64 3.11 9.16 33.93
N THR A 65 3.77 8.73 32.86
CA THR A 65 3.31 7.65 32.01
C THR A 65 4.43 6.75 31.51
N ILE A 66 4.13 5.46 31.42
CA ILE A 66 4.96 4.47 30.73
C ILE A 66 4.48 4.19 29.30
N LEU A 67 3.50 4.95 28.78
CA LEU A 67 3.10 4.95 27.37
C LEU A 67 3.79 6.10 26.64
N VAL A 68 4.43 5.80 25.50
CA VAL A 68 5.19 6.77 24.71
C VAL A 68 4.22 7.58 23.85
N PRO A 69 4.22 8.92 23.96
CA PRO A 69 3.52 9.79 23.03
C PRO A 69 4.21 9.76 21.66
N GLU A 70 3.45 10.02 20.60
CA GLU A 70 4.01 10.13 19.25
C GLU A 70 5.10 11.21 19.18
N GLY A 71 6.23 10.89 18.53
CA GLY A 71 7.33 11.83 18.37
C GLY A 71 8.63 11.22 17.82
N GLY A 72 9.46 12.04 17.18
CA GLY A 72 10.78 11.61 16.67
C GLY A 72 10.75 10.54 15.58
N GLY A 73 9.60 10.38 14.90
CA GLY A 73 9.38 9.33 13.90
C GLY A 73 8.91 7.98 14.48
N GLN A 74 8.89 7.84 15.81
CA GLN A 74 8.27 6.69 16.47
C GLN A 74 6.76 6.93 16.67
N PRO A 75 5.89 5.99 16.24
CA PRO A 75 4.47 6.02 16.52
C PRO A 75 4.19 5.86 18.02
N SER A 76 3.05 6.37 18.51
CA SER A 76 2.70 6.19 19.92
C SER A 76 2.36 4.75 20.27
N ASP A 77 2.56 4.43 21.54
CA ASP A 77 2.10 3.15 22.08
C ASP A 77 0.58 3.05 22.08
N SER A 78 0.12 1.86 22.42
CA SER A 78 -1.24 1.59 22.87
C SER A 78 -1.18 0.79 24.16
N GLY A 79 -2.27 0.80 24.92
CA GLY A 79 -2.30 0.12 26.21
C GLY A 79 -3.62 0.27 26.94
N LEU A 80 -3.56 0.07 28.26
CA LEU A 80 -4.69 0.13 29.18
C LEU A 80 -4.35 0.99 30.39
N LEU A 81 -5.35 1.69 30.91
CA LEU A 81 -5.35 2.27 32.25
C LEU A 81 -6.27 1.43 33.12
N ARG A 82 -5.69 0.72 34.10
CA ARG A 82 -6.44 -0.06 35.10
C ARG A 82 -6.72 0.81 36.31
N ILE A 83 -7.98 1.13 36.55
CA ILE A 83 -8.42 1.93 37.70
C ILE A 83 -8.22 1.13 38.98
N VAL A 84 -7.35 1.64 39.86
CA VAL A 84 -7.00 1.04 41.14
C VAL A 84 -7.95 1.57 42.21
N LYS A 85 -8.54 0.68 43.00
CA LYS A 85 -9.42 1.02 44.13
C LYS A 85 -8.81 0.53 45.44
N GLY A 86 -8.80 1.39 46.46
CA GLY A 86 -8.19 1.11 47.77
C GLY A 86 -6.71 1.48 47.84
N ASN A 87 -6.13 1.43 49.05
CA ASN A 87 -4.75 1.81 49.32
C ASN A 87 -3.93 0.57 49.78
N GLY A 88 -2.66 0.50 49.41
CA GLY A 88 -1.74 -0.57 49.85
C GLY A 88 -2.08 -1.96 49.27
N ASP A 89 -1.79 -3.01 50.04
CA ASP A 89 -1.95 -4.42 49.63
C ASP A 89 -3.41 -4.84 49.37
N SER A 90 -4.39 -4.05 49.82
CA SER A 90 -5.83 -4.26 49.57
C SER A 90 -6.30 -3.65 48.24
N SER A 91 -5.38 -3.21 47.38
CA SER A 91 -5.74 -2.58 46.10
C SER A 91 -6.37 -3.59 45.13
N THR A 92 -7.51 -3.23 44.55
CA THR A 92 -8.23 -4.06 43.55
C THR A 92 -8.36 -3.32 42.22
N ILE A 93 -8.38 -4.06 41.11
CA ILE A 93 -8.65 -3.50 39.79
C ILE A 93 -10.16 -3.46 39.58
N ASN A 94 -10.71 -2.25 39.49
CA ASN A 94 -12.14 -2.04 39.32
C ASN A 94 -12.55 -2.09 37.85
N LYS A 95 -11.79 -1.41 36.99
CA LYS A 95 -12.13 -1.20 35.57
C LYS A 95 -10.87 -0.95 34.76
N SER A 96 -10.86 -1.36 33.49
CA SER A 96 -9.79 -1.05 32.54
C SER A 96 -10.32 -0.16 31.42
N VAL A 97 -9.59 0.88 31.06
CA VAL A 97 -9.90 1.79 29.95
C VAL A 97 -8.82 1.68 28.89
N GLN A 98 -9.22 1.50 27.62
CA GLN A 98 -8.27 1.38 26.51
C GLN A 98 -7.70 2.75 26.11
N VAL A 99 -6.38 2.76 25.88
CA VAL A 99 -5.64 3.89 25.31
C VAL A 99 -5.12 3.46 23.93
N PRO A 100 -5.88 3.70 22.84
CA PRO A 100 -5.44 3.36 21.49
C PRO A 100 -4.28 4.23 20.97
N HIS A 101 -4.15 5.46 21.47
CA HIS A 101 -3.19 6.44 20.97
C HIS A 101 -2.84 7.48 22.04
N ILE A 102 -1.61 7.98 22.00
CA ILE A 102 -1.11 9.06 22.85
C ILE A 102 -0.49 10.14 21.95
N SER A 103 -0.92 11.39 22.10
CA SER A 103 -0.35 12.52 21.35
C SER A 103 0.50 13.41 22.26
N ARG A 104 1.42 14.15 21.65
CA ARG A 104 2.19 15.20 22.32
C ARG A 104 1.52 16.56 22.12
N SER A 105 1.42 17.35 23.19
CA SER A 105 1.04 18.77 23.14
C SER A 105 2.08 19.57 23.91
N GLY A 106 3.05 20.15 23.20
CA GLY A 106 4.23 20.76 23.80
C GLY A 106 5.03 19.74 24.63
N LEU A 107 5.12 19.98 25.94
CA LEU A 107 5.80 19.11 26.92
C LEU A 107 4.87 18.11 27.62
N HIS A 108 3.60 17.99 27.19
CA HIS A 108 2.59 17.15 27.84
C HIS A 108 2.20 15.95 26.97
N ALA A 109 1.97 14.80 27.61
CA ALA A 109 1.43 13.60 26.99
C ALA A 109 -0.09 13.51 27.20
N LYS A 110 -0.86 13.42 26.11
CA LYS A 110 -2.32 13.32 26.15
C LYS A 110 -2.75 11.93 25.70
N HIS A 111 -3.39 11.19 26.60
CA HIS A 111 -3.88 9.83 26.40
C HIS A 111 -5.31 9.88 25.88
N HIS A 112 -5.52 9.42 24.64
CA HIS A 112 -6.84 9.47 24.00
C HIS A 112 -7.64 8.24 24.42
N VAL A 113 -8.79 8.44 25.07
CA VAL A 113 -9.66 7.36 25.56
C VAL A 113 -11.12 7.59 25.16
N LYS A 114 -11.92 6.53 25.14
CA LYS A 114 -13.37 6.63 24.85
C LYS A 114 -14.22 6.97 26.06
N GLU A 115 -13.70 6.72 27.26
CA GLU A 115 -14.45 6.82 28.52
C GLU A 115 -13.70 7.73 29.50
N PRO A 116 -14.40 8.58 30.27
CA PRO A 116 -13.74 9.49 31.19
C PRO A 116 -13.18 8.75 32.40
N ILE A 117 -12.10 9.29 32.95
CA ILE A 117 -11.56 8.89 34.26
C ILE A 117 -11.43 10.15 35.11
N GLU A 118 -11.97 10.12 36.34
CA GLU A 118 -11.99 11.30 37.20
C GLU A 118 -10.57 11.73 37.61
N PRO A 119 -10.23 13.03 37.55
CA PRO A 119 -8.99 13.55 38.12
C PRO A 119 -8.82 13.15 39.60
N GLY A 120 -7.58 12.83 39.99
CA GLY A 120 -7.24 12.25 41.29
C GLY A 120 -7.34 10.73 41.36
N THR A 121 -7.89 10.07 40.34
CA THR A 121 -7.95 8.59 40.28
C THR A 121 -6.55 8.00 40.10
N THR A 122 -6.21 7.00 40.91
CA THR A 122 -5.00 6.20 40.72
C THR A 122 -5.25 5.13 39.66
N VAL A 123 -4.35 5.04 38.69
CA VAL A 123 -4.38 4.04 37.62
C VAL A 123 -3.06 3.31 37.54
N GLU A 124 -3.11 2.02 37.22
CA GLU A 124 -1.96 1.22 36.80
C GLU A 124 -1.94 1.15 35.27
N ILE A 125 -0.80 1.44 34.67
CA ILE A 125 -0.64 1.43 33.22
C ILE A 125 -0.17 0.06 32.76
N VAL A 126 -0.76 -0.43 31.66
CA VAL A 126 -0.30 -1.63 30.95
C VAL A 126 -0.05 -1.29 29.49
N VAL A 127 1.16 -1.52 29.02
CA VAL A 127 1.60 -1.28 27.64
C VAL A 127 1.28 -2.50 26.78
N ASP A 128 0.94 -2.27 25.51
CA ASP A 128 1.01 -3.32 24.48
C ASP A 128 2.48 -3.70 24.24
N ALA A 129 2.94 -4.72 24.97
CA ALA A 129 4.33 -5.16 24.95
C ALA A 129 4.79 -5.62 23.56
N VAL A 130 3.90 -6.24 22.77
CA VAL A 130 4.24 -6.72 21.42
C VAL A 130 4.55 -5.53 20.51
N LYS A 131 3.67 -4.52 20.53
CA LYS A 131 3.84 -3.29 19.76
C LYS A 131 5.08 -2.50 20.21
N ARG A 132 5.26 -2.34 21.52
CA ARG A 132 6.42 -1.63 22.10
C ARG A 132 7.73 -2.27 21.68
N MET A 133 7.85 -3.59 21.80
CA MET A 133 9.07 -4.31 21.43
C MET A 133 9.35 -4.20 19.93
N ASP A 134 8.33 -4.32 19.08
CA ASP A 134 8.48 -4.08 17.64
C ASP A 134 9.03 -2.67 17.37
N TYR A 135 8.42 -1.64 17.96
CA TYR A 135 8.85 -0.25 17.76
C TYR A 135 10.28 0.00 18.25
N MET A 136 10.65 -0.55 19.40
CA MET A 136 12.02 -0.46 19.93
C MET A 136 13.04 -1.13 19.00
N GLN A 137 12.71 -2.28 18.40
CA GLN A 137 13.56 -2.96 17.41
C GLN A 137 13.73 -2.12 16.14
N GLN A 138 12.62 -1.57 15.61
CA GLN A 138 12.65 -0.74 14.41
C GLN A 138 13.45 0.55 14.64
N HIS A 139 13.21 1.22 15.76
CA HIS A 139 13.84 2.49 16.07
C HIS A 139 15.34 2.32 16.36
N THR A 140 15.71 1.35 17.20
CA THR A 140 17.13 1.06 17.47
C THR A 140 17.88 0.66 16.20
N GLY A 141 17.26 -0.18 15.35
CA GLY A 141 17.85 -0.56 14.08
C GLY A 141 18.03 0.62 13.11
N GLN A 142 17.13 1.60 13.14
CA GLN A 142 17.27 2.84 12.37
C GLN A 142 18.49 3.65 12.78
N HIS A 143 18.73 3.83 14.08
CA HIS A 143 19.89 4.57 14.58
C HIS A 143 21.18 3.86 14.20
N LEU A 144 21.26 2.54 14.43
CA LEU A 144 22.44 1.76 14.06
C LEU A 144 22.72 1.82 12.54
N LEU A 145 21.68 1.68 11.71
CA LEU A 145 21.79 1.80 10.25
C LEU A 145 22.30 3.18 9.83
N SER A 146 21.73 4.24 10.40
CA SER A 146 22.10 5.62 10.07
C SER A 146 23.54 5.93 10.47
N ALA A 147 23.95 5.53 11.69
CA ALA A 147 25.29 5.75 12.19
C ALA A 147 26.35 5.05 11.32
N ILE A 148 26.09 3.82 10.88
CA ILE A 148 27.00 3.08 10.00
C ILE A 148 27.10 3.73 8.63
N ILE A 149 25.98 4.13 8.04
CA ILE A 149 25.96 4.81 6.74
C ILE A 149 26.71 6.13 6.81
N GLU A 150 26.46 6.94 7.84
CA GLU A 150 27.12 8.23 8.04
C GLU A 150 28.63 8.04 8.27
N ARG A 151 29.03 7.10 9.13
CA ARG A 151 30.44 6.82 9.40
C ARG A 151 31.20 6.35 8.16
N LYS A 152 30.64 5.41 7.40
CA LYS A 152 31.31 4.82 6.23
C LYS A 152 31.31 5.70 5.00
N TYR A 153 30.19 6.35 4.73
CA TYR A 153 29.94 7.01 3.44
C TYR A 153 29.63 8.50 3.56
N GLN A 154 29.64 9.05 4.78
CA GLN A 154 29.38 10.47 5.07
C GLN A 154 28.01 10.92 4.52
N LEU A 155 27.04 9.99 4.51
CA LEU A 155 25.67 10.29 4.09
C LEU A 155 24.80 10.42 5.34
N LYS A 156 24.43 11.66 5.66
CA LYS A 156 23.52 11.94 6.77
C LYS A 156 22.11 11.49 6.42
N THR A 157 21.43 10.92 7.42
CA THR A 157 19.99 10.66 7.33
C THR A 157 19.23 11.99 7.34
N ILE A 158 18.51 12.27 6.25
CA ILE A 158 17.70 13.47 6.03
C ILE A 158 16.36 13.34 6.76
N SER A 159 15.71 12.19 6.59
CA SER A 159 14.42 11.88 7.19
C SER A 159 14.29 10.37 7.40
N TRP A 160 13.36 9.94 8.24
CA TRP A 160 13.03 8.53 8.37
C TRP A 160 11.54 8.34 8.65
N SER A 161 11.05 7.13 8.43
CA SER A 161 9.67 6.76 8.71
C SER A 161 9.58 5.28 9.06
N MET A 162 8.81 4.98 10.10
CA MET A 162 8.49 3.62 10.50
C MET A 162 7.30 3.08 9.70
N GLY A 163 7.43 1.88 9.14
CA GLY A 163 6.35 1.16 8.46
C GLY A 163 5.42 0.43 9.44
N GLY A 164 4.40 -0.25 8.91
CA GLY A 164 3.48 -1.09 9.68
C GLY A 164 2.38 -0.30 10.38
N LEU A 165 2.02 0.87 9.84
CA LEU A 165 1.00 1.75 10.40
C LEU A 165 -0.29 1.70 9.59
N ILE A 166 -1.39 1.43 10.28
CA ILE A 166 -2.73 1.51 9.70
C ILE A 166 -3.07 2.98 9.48
N THR A 167 -3.57 3.31 8.30
CA THR A 167 -4.02 4.66 7.95
C THR A 167 -5.44 4.59 7.38
N GLU A 168 -6.12 5.73 7.28
CA GLU A 168 -7.44 5.81 6.62
C GLU A 168 -7.40 5.27 5.18
N LYS A 169 -6.26 5.42 4.49
CA LYS A 169 -6.07 4.95 3.11
C LYS A 169 -5.67 3.48 3.02
N LYS A 170 -5.15 2.89 4.11
CA LYS A 170 -4.69 1.50 4.15
C LYS A 170 -5.06 0.87 5.50
N SER A 171 -6.22 0.23 5.51
CA SER A 171 -6.81 -0.45 6.68
C SER A 171 -6.23 -1.85 6.93
N THR A 172 -5.61 -2.46 5.92
CA THR A 172 -4.98 -3.79 6.00
C THR A 172 -3.52 -3.68 5.60
N LEU A 173 -2.64 -4.24 6.43
CA LEU A 173 -1.21 -4.29 6.18
C LEU A 173 -0.83 -5.58 5.46
N GLU A 174 0.01 -5.43 4.44
CA GLU A 174 0.69 -6.49 3.72
C GLU A 174 2.16 -6.54 4.17
N PRO A 175 2.89 -7.64 3.93
CA PRO A 175 4.28 -7.79 4.37
C PRO A 175 5.19 -6.62 3.97
N ASN A 176 4.96 -6.01 2.80
CA ASN A 176 5.76 -4.88 2.33
C ASN A 176 5.48 -3.56 3.08
N ASP A 177 4.33 -3.41 3.74
CA ASP A 177 4.01 -2.19 4.49
C ASP A 177 4.82 -2.04 5.76
N TYR A 178 5.40 -3.14 6.24
CA TYR A 178 6.21 -3.19 7.45
C TYR A 178 7.65 -2.70 7.23
N PHE A 179 8.05 -2.38 5.99
CA PHE A 179 9.33 -1.73 5.74
C PHE A 179 9.33 -0.29 6.25
N ASN A 180 10.34 0.01 7.06
CA ASN A 180 10.74 1.36 7.39
C ASN A 180 11.55 1.94 6.21
N TYR A 181 11.77 3.25 6.20
CA TYR A 181 12.78 3.84 5.33
C TYR A 181 13.56 4.95 6.02
N ILE A 182 14.82 5.11 5.62
CA ILE A 182 15.60 6.34 5.80
C ILE A 182 15.78 7.02 4.44
N GLU A 183 15.82 8.34 4.42
CA GLU A 183 16.16 9.15 3.26
C GLU A 183 17.59 9.66 3.38
N ILE A 184 18.38 9.44 2.33
CA ILE A 184 19.77 9.90 2.21
C ILE A 184 19.96 10.64 0.88
N ASN A 185 21.04 11.42 0.75
CA ASN A 185 21.25 12.32 -0.39
C ASN A 185 21.65 11.63 -1.72
N ARG A 186 21.85 10.30 -1.73
CA ARG A 186 22.11 9.52 -2.94
C ARG A 186 21.68 8.06 -2.80
N LYS A 187 21.55 7.36 -3.93
CA LYS A 187 21.35 5.91 -3.95
C LYS A 187 22.60 5.16 -3.46
N LEU A 188 22.41 4.12 -2.67
CA LEU A 188 23.47 3.15 -2.34
C LEU A 188 23.60 2.12 -3.46
N THR A 189 24.82 1.68 -3.74
CA THR A 189 25.05 0.53 -4.63
C THR A 189 24.71 -0.78 -3.90
N GLU A 190 24.50 -1.87 -4.65
CA GLU A 190 24.25 -3.19 -4.05
C GLU A 190 25.41 -3.63 -3.14
N GLY A 191 26.66 -3.43 -3.57
CA GLY A 191 27.84 -3.72 -2.75
C GLY A 191 27.88 -2.92 -1.44
N GLN A 192 27.52 -1.63 -1.48
CA GLN A 192 27.42 -0.81 -0.27
C GLN A 192 26.36 -1.35 0.70
N ILE A 193 25.20 -1.79 0.18
CA ILE A 193 24.12 -2.36 1.00
C ILE A 193 24.58 -3.66 1.66
N THR A 194 25.28 -4.54 0.91
CA THR A 194 25.86 -5.77 1.47
C THR A 194 26.85 -5.44 2.59
N GLU A 195 27.80 -4.52 2.36
CA GLU A 195 28.78 -4.13 3.38
C GLU A 195 28.16 -3.52 4.63
N ILE A 196 27.10 -2.71 4.47
CA ILE A 196 26.34 -2.14 5.59
C ILE A 196 25.62 -3.27 6.35
N SER A 197 24.96 -4.17 5.63
CA SER A 197 24.23 -5.29 6.22
C SER A 197 25.16 -6.20 7.03
N ASP A 198 26.33 -6.54 6.48
CA ASP A 198 27.33 -7.38 7.16
C ASP A 198 27.83 -6.71 8.44
N GLU A 199 28.14 -5.42 8.39
CA GLU A 199 28.62 -4.68 9.56
C GLU A 199 27.55 -4.52 10.65
N ILE A 200 26.29 -4.25 10.28
CA ILE A 200 25.19 -4.24 11.25
C ILE A 200 25.06 -5.62 11.89
N ASN A 201 25.11 -6.70 11.10
CA ASN A 201 25.03 -8.06 11.65
C ASN A 201 26.22 -8.38 12.57
N GLN A 202 27.41 -7.83 12.34
CA GLN A 202 28.53 -7.94 13.28
C GLN A 202 28.21 -7.26 14.62
N PHE A 203 27.63 -6.05 14.59
CA PHE A 203 27.17 -5.36 15.79
C PHE A 203 25.94 -5.99 16.45
N ILE A 204 25.16 -6.82 15.75
CA ILE A 204 24.07 -7.58 16.38
C ILE A 204 24.61 -8.87 17.03
N THR A 205 25.55 -9.56 16.38
CA THR A 205 25.89 -10.95 16.74
C THR A 205 27.26 -11.11 17.42
N LYS A 206 28.32 -10.49 16.88
CA LYS A 206 29.71 -10.73 17.30
C LYS A 206 30.21 -9.72 18.31
N SER A 207 29.74 -8.48 18.21
CA SER A 207 30.21 -7.37 19.06
C SER A 207 29.05 -6.45 19.42
N PRO A 208 28.05 -6.96 20.17
CA PRO A 208 26.92 -6.16 20.59
C PRO A 208 27.35 -4.96 21.42
N GLN A 209 26.75 -3.82 21.13
CA GLN A 209 26.96 -2.57 21.84
C GLN A 209 25.87 -2.39 22.88
N GLU A 210 26.25 -1.84 24.04
CA GLU A 210 25.31 -1.33 25.02
C GLU A 210 24.64 -0.06 24.49
N ILE A 211 23.36 0.10 24.82
CA ILE A 211 22.58 1.27 24.48
C ILE A 211 22.21 1.98 25.76
N THR A 212 22.63 3.23 25.88
CA THR A 212 22.42 4.03 27.07
C THR A 212 21.64 5.30 26.76
N VAL A 213 20.92 5.77 27.77
CA VAL A 213 20.16 7.01 27.73
C VAL A 213 20.90 8.04 28.57
N VAL A 214 21.25 9.17 27.97
CA VAL A 214 21.89 10.29 28.65
C VAL A 214 20.95 11.49 28.65
N GLU A 215 20.54 11.93 29.84
CA GLU A 215 19.76 13.15 30.04
C GLU A 215 20.70 14.35 30.20
N ARG A 216 20.49 15.39 29.39
CA ARG A 216 21.19 16.67 29.47
C ARG A 216 20.18 17.77 29.84
N ILE A 217 20.50 18.54 30.87
CA ILE A 217 19.76 19.75 31.25
C ILE A 217 20.46 20.97 30.59
N SER A 218 19.72 22.06 30.41
CA SER A 218 20.02 23.30 29.67
C SER A 218 21.47 23.81 29.58
N SER A 219 22.36 23.48 30.53
CA SER A 219 23.78 23.86 30.50
C SER A 219 24.68 22.98 29.61
N GLY A 220 24.17 21.87 29.07
CA GLY A 220 24.94 20.93 28.21
C GLY A 220 24.42 20.77 26.78
N VAL A 221 23.53 21.68 26.34
CA VAL A 221 22.81 21.62 25.06
C VAL A 221 23.67 22.10 23.89
N ASP A 222 24.63 23.02 24.13
CA ASP A 222 25.44 23.66 23.08
C ASP A 222 26.40 22.70 22.34
N GLU A 223 26.64 21.50 22.89
CA GLU A 223 27.52 20.47 22.30
C GLU A 223 26.79 19.51 21.35
N VAL A 224 25.48 19.66 21.17
CA VAL A 224 24.64 18.67 20.49
C VAL A 224 23.84 19.31 19.35
N ASP A 225 23.80 18.66 18.19
CA ASP A 225 23.00 19.12 17.04
C ASP A 225 21.50 19.01 17.34
N THR A 226 20.85 20.16 17.59
CA THR A 226 19.43 20.26 17.94
C THR A 226 18.51 20.46 16.73
N SER A 227 19.04 20.44 15.49
CA SER A 227 18.27 20.71 14.26
C SER A 227 17.09 19.74 14.01
N LYS A 228 17.08 18.59 14.69
CA LYS A 228 16.03 17.55 14.58
C LYS A 228 14.95 17.65 15.67
N ILE A 229 15.01 18.64 16.54
CA ILE A 229 14.04 18.84 17.63
C ILE A 229 12.82 19.62 17.09
N PRO A 230 11.57 19.23 17.43
CA PRO A 230 10.38 19.96 17.00
C PRO A 230 10.36 21.41 17.50
N ASP A 231 9.89 22.35 16.66
CA ASP A 231 9.83 23.78 16.98
C ASP A 231 9.00 24.11 18.25
N ASP A 232 8.00 23.28 18.56
CA ASP A 232 7.13 23.43 19.72
C ASP A 232 7.68 22.76 21.00
N TYR A 233 8.92 22.24 20.96
CA TYR A 233 9.63 21.69 22.11
C TYR A 233 10.49 22.78 22.77
N ASP A 234 10.05 23.28 23.92
CA ASP A 234 10.78 24.30 24.67
C ASP A 234 12.01 23.71 25.38
N LEU A 235 13.17 23.76 24.73
CA LEU A 235 14.46 23.29 25.27
C LEU A 235 14.89 24.00 26.57
N SER A 236 14.41 25.22 26.82
CA SER A 236 14.74 25.95 28.04
C SER A 236 14.06 25.36 29.28
N LYS A 237 12.98 24.60 29.07
CA LYS A 237 12.16 23.97 30.11
C LYS A 237 12.15 22.43 30.02
N GLY A 238 12.46 21.87 28.85
CA GLY A 238 12.49 20.45 28.56
C GLY A 238 13.79 19.75 28.96
N ILE A 239 13.85 18.45 28.70
CA ILE A 239 15.01 17.58 28.96
C ILE A 239 15.53 17.10 27.61
N LEU A 240 16.79 17.43 27.29
CA LEU A 240 17.44 16.93 26.10
C LEU A 240 17.94 15.51 26.36
N ARG A 241 17.33 14.53 25.70
CA ARG A 241 17.73 13.12 25.81
C ARG A 241 18.54 12.71 24.60
N THR A 242 19.72 12.14 24.85
CA THR A 242 20.58 11.56 23.82
C THR A 242 20.61 10.05 23.99
N ILE A 243 20.49 9.33 22.88
CA ILE A 243 20.67 7.87 22.84
C ILE A 243 22.07 7.61 22.36
N GLN A 244 22.80 6.79 23.10
CA GLN A 244 24.16 6.40 22.77
C GLN A 244 24.20 4.90 22.48
N ILE A 245 24.71 4.53 21.30
CA ILE A 245 24.95 3.14 20.90
C ILE A 245 26.46 2.89 20.97
N GLY A 246 26.93 2.37 22.10
CA GLY A 246 28.37 2.21 22.37
C GLY A 246 29.16 3.47 22.04
N VAL A 247 30.17 3.33 21.19
CA VAL A 247 30.96 4.45 20.64
C VAL A 247 30.57 4.81 19.20
N ILE A 248 29.52 4.18 18.66
CA ILE A 248 29.14 4.24 17.25
C ILE A 248 28.28 5.47 16.98
N ASP A 249 27.35 5.75 17.89
CA ASP A 249 26.33 6.78 17.69
C ASP A 249 25.99 7.51 18.98
N SER A 250 25.66 8.79 18.86
CA SER A 250 25.15 9.63 19.94
C SER A 250 24.22 10.70 19.36
N ASN A 251 22.91 10.46 19.41
CA ASN A 251 21.91 11.32 18.77
C ASN A 251 20.78 11.73 19.72
N PRO A 252 20.30 12.99 19.66
CA PRO A 252 19.07 13.39 20.32
C PRO A 252 17.90 12.53 19.88
N CYS A 253 17.25 11.88 20.83
CA CYS A 253 16.07 11.07 20.56
C CYS A 253 15.18 10.91 21.79
N CYS A 254 13.89 11.10 21.59
CA CYS A 254 12.86 10.99 22.63
C CYS A 254 12.07 9.66 22.57
N GLY A 255 12.39 8.76 21.63
CA GLY A 255 11.73 7.46 21.47
C GLY A 255 12.29 6.37 22.38
N THR A 256 11.70 5.18 22.34
CA THR A 256 12.16 4.04 23.15
C THR A 256 13.19 3.20 22.42
N HIS A 257 14.17 2.72 23.17
CA HIS A 257 15.29 1.97 22.63
C HIS A 257 15.53 0.69 23.42
N LEU A 258 16.14 -0.27 22.73
CA LEU A 258 16.64 -1.51 23.33
C LEU A 258 17.81 -1.20 24.28
N GLU A 259 18.19 -2.15 25.13
CA GLU A 259 19.37 -2.05 26.03
C GLU A 259 20.66 -2.48 25.32
N SER A 260 20.55 -3.30 24.27
CA SER A 260 21.69 -3.78 23.50
C SER A 260 21.33 -3.98 22.03
N THR A 261 22.30 -3.77 21.14
CA THR A 261 22.12 -4.04 19.70
C THR A 261 21.82 -5.52 19.40
N SER A 262 22.18 -6.46 20.29
CA SER A 262 21.80 -7.87 20.13
C SER A 262 20.29 -8.09 20.14
N GLN A 263 19.54 -7.26 20.86
CA GLN A 263 18.07 -7.36 20.97
C GLN A 263 17.34 -6.91 19.69
N ILE A 264 18.05 -6.29 18.72
CA ILE A 264 17.53 -6.04 17.37
C ILE A 264 17.19 -7.40 16.71
N GLY A 265 17.97 -8.43 17.02
CA GLY A 265 17.79 -9.81 16.54
C GLY A 265 18.22 -10.01 15.09
N SER A 266 17.62 -9.27 14.17
CA SER A 266 17.91 -9.37 12.74
C SER A 266 17.59 -8.06 12.03
N ILE A 267 18.25 -7.79 10.91
CA ILE A 267 17.91 -6.70 10.00
C ILE A 267 17.82 -7.21 8.56
N LEU A 268 16.85 -6.69 7.81
CA LEU A 268 16.78 -6.86 6.36
C LEU A 268 16.81 -5.47 5.72
N ILE A 269 17.74 -5.23 4.81
CA ILE A 269 17.85 -4.00 4.01
C ILE A 269 17.58 -4.36 2.56
N LEU A 270 16.65 -3.66 1.92
CA LEU A 270 16.34 -3.94 0.51
C LEU A 270 17.37 -3.30 -0.43
N PRO A 271 17.79 -4.03 -1.48
CA PRO A 271 18.61 -3.45 -2.55
C PRO A 271 17.82 -2.40 -3.35
N ASN A 272 16.51 -2.64 -3.51
CA ASN A 272 15.60 -1.73 -4.16
C ASN A 272 15.39 -0.47 -3.32
N GLN A 273 15.55 0.67 -3.97
CA GLN A 273 15.42 2.00 -3.39
C GLN A 273 14.56 2.86 -4.29
N THR A 274 13.88 3.84 -3.69
CA THR A 274 13.08 4.82 -4.43
C THR A 274 13.78 6.16 -4.41
N THR A 275 14.11 6.69 -5.59
CA THR A 275 14.61 8.06 -5.72
C THR A 275 13.51 9.05 -5.37
N VAL A 276 13.84 10.02 -4.52
CA VAL A 276 13.02 11.16 -4.13
C VAL A 276 13.72 12.42 -4.61
N ARG A 277 12.95 13.49 -4.90
CA ARG A 277 13.40 14.87 -5.20
C ARG A 277 14.92 15.03 -5.39
N GLY A 278 15.37 15.15 -6.64
CA GLY A 278 16.80 15.28 -6.94
C GLY A 278 17.53 13.94 -6.83
N SER A 279 18.65 13.92 -6.10
CA SER A 279 19.47 12.70 -5.92
C SER A 279 19.06 11.87 -4.70
N ASN A 280 18.13 12.34 -3.87
CA ASN A 280 17.77 11.67 -2.63
C ASN A 280 17.22 10.27 -2.88
N SER A 281 17.44 9.35 -1.93
CA SER A 281 17.05 7.95 -2.05
C SER A 281 16.47 7.44 -0.74
N LYS A 282 15.35 6.73 -0.82
CA LYS A 282 14.77 5.98 0.29
C LYS A 282 15.38 4.58 0.34
N VAL A 283 16.09 4.30 1.43
CA VAL A 283 16.64 3.00 1.76
C VAL A 283 15.67 2.29 2.69
N TYR A 284 15.12 1.17 2.24
CA TYR A 284 14.10 0.42 2.97
C TYR A 284 14.73 -0.65 3.85
N PHE A 285 14.25 -0.78 5.09
CA PHE A 285 14.73 -1.79 6.03
C PHE A 285 13.64 -2.24 7.01
N MET A 286 13.86 -3.38 7.66
CA MET A 286 13.05 -3.87 8.78
C MET A 286 13.91 -4.66 9.77
N CYS A 287 13.47 -4.72 11.02
CA CYS A 287 14.22 -5.33 12.11
C CYS A 287 13.40 -6.39 12.88
N GLY A 288 14.11 -7.28 13.57
CA GLY A 288 13.56 -8.21 14.56
C GLY A 288 12.45 -9.09 14.00
N LYS A 289 11.33 -9.17 14.72
CA LYS A 289 10.22 -10.08 14.37
C LYS A 289 9.66 -9.81 12.97
N ARG A 290 9.68 -8.56 12.47
CA ARG A 290 9.24 -8.23 11.11
C ARG A 290 10.03 -8.98 10.04
N VAL A 291 11.34 -9.19 10.26
CA VAL A 291 12.19 -9.97 9.33
C VAL A 291 11.75 -11.42 9.28
N ALA A 292 11.49 -12.04 10.43
CA ALA A 292 11.03 -13.43 10.51
C ALA A 292 9.66 -13.61 9.85
N ASP A 293 8.73 -12.68 10.09
CA ASP A 293 7.39 -12.71 9.50
C ASP A 293 7.45 -12.51 7.97
N TYR A 294 8.30 -11.58 7.50
CA TYR A 294 8.56 -11.37 6.08
C TYR A 294 9.17 -12.61 5.43
N ALA A 295 10.17 -13.24 6.05
CA ALA A 295 10.80 -14.46 5.55
C ALA A 295 9.80 -15.62 5.44
N ASN A 296 8.92 -15.79 6.42
CA ASN A 296 7.84 -16.78 6.38
C ASN A 296 6.87 -16.51 5.22
N SER A 297 6.48 -15.26 5.01
CA SER A 297 5.62 -14.87 3.89
C SER A 297 6.31 -15.11 2.54
N ALA A 298 7.59 -14.74 2.42
CA ALA A 298 8.38 -14.97 1.22
C ALA A 298 8.54 -16.46 0.91
N ASN A 299 8.84 -17.28 1.91
CA ASN A 299 8.97 -18.73 1.75
C ASN A 299 7.63 -19.39 1.35
N LYS A 300 6.50 -18.91 1.88
CA LYS A 300 5.17 -19.36 1.45
C LYS A 300 4.90 -19.03 -0.02
N THR A 301 5.20 -17.80 -0.43
CA THR A 301 5.09 -17.38 -1.84
C THR A 301 5.97 -18.25 -2.73
N LEU A 302 7.23 -18.46 -2.36
CA LEU A 302 8.16 -19.28 -3.11
C LEU A 302 7.74 -20.75 -3.21
N SER A 303 7.22 -21.32 -2.12
CA SER A 303 6.67 -22.67 -2.10
C SER A 303 5.46 -22.82 -3.01
N ASN A 304 4.56 -21.84 -3.02
CA ASN A 304 3.43 -21.81 -3.95
C ASN A 304 3.91 -21.71 -5.41
N SER A 305 4.89 -20.84 -5.71
CA SER A 305 5.47 -20.72 -7.05
C SER A 305 6.12 -22.02 -7.53
N LYS A 306 6.87 -22.71 -6.66
CA LYS A 306 7.46 -24.04 -6.95
C LYS A 306 6.38 -25.06 -7.31
N SER A 307 5.28 -25.09 -6.55
CA SER A 307 4.15 -25.99 -6.80
C SER A 307 3.43 -25.67 -8.12
N LEU A 308 3.19 -24.40 -8.43
CA LEU A 308 2.50 -23.99 -9.67
C LEU A 308 3.33 -24.28 -10.92
N LEU A 309 4.65 -24.17 -10.81
CA LEU A 309 5.58 -24.41 -11.91
C LEU A 309 6.11 -25.84 -11.96
N SER A 310 5.77 -26.67 -10.97
CA SER A 310 6.29 -28.02 -10.76
C SER A 310 7.81 -28.08 -10.90
N CYS A 311 8.52 -27.29 -10.09
CA CYS A 311 9.97 -27.16 -10.17
C CYS A 311 10.64 -26.93 -8.81
N SER A 312 11.96 -27.09 -8.78
CA SER A 312 12.76 -26.71 -7.61
C SER A 312 12.94 -25.19 -7.53
N GLU A 313 13.38 -24.70 -6.37
CA GLU A 313 13.53 -23.28 -6.09
C GLU A 313 14.44 -22.55 -7.08
N SER A 314 15.60 -23.14 -7.37
CA SER A 314 16.58 -22.58 -8.31
C SER A 314 16.06 -22.52 -9.74
N GLN A 315 15.06 -23.33 -10.09
CA GLN A 315 14.48 -23.41 -11.43
C GLN A 315 13.31 -22.45 -11.64
N VAL A 316 12.79 -21.82 -10.58
CA VAL A 316 11.63 -20.91 -10.69
C VAL A 316 11.85 -19.82 -11.75
N PRO A 317 13.00 -19.09 -11.78
CA PRO A 317 13.22 -18.05 -12.80
C PRO A 317 13.24 -18.61 -14.22
N GLU A 318 13.95 -19.71 -14.44
CA GLU A 318 14.06 -20.38 -15.75
C GLU A 318 12.69 -20.85 -16.25
N LYS A 319 11.87 -21.45 -15.36
CA LYS A 319 10.52 -21.91 -15.70
C LYS A 319 9.60 -20.75 -16.09
N ILE A 320 9.71 -19.60 -15.41
CA ILE A 320 8.96 -18.39 -15.77
C ILE A 320 9.37 -17.91 -17.17
N GLU A 321 10.67 -17.84 -17.45
CA GLU A 321 11.16 -17.43 -18.77
C GLU A 321 10.71 -18.41 -19.88
N MET A 322 10.75 -19.72 -19.60
CA MET A 322 10.28 -20.75 -20.51
C MET A 322 8.79 -20.62 -20.82
N GLN A 323 7.94 -20.31 -19.83
CA GLN A 323 6.52 -20.06 -20.07
C GLN A 323 6.30 -18.81 -20.94
N GLY A 324 7.08 -17.75 -20.70
CA GLY A 324 7.06 -16.56 -21.56
C GLY A 324 7.42 -16.88 -23.02
N LYS A 325 8.48 -17.67 -23.24
CA LYS A 325 8.88 -18.13 -24.59
C LYS A 325 7.81 -19.01 -25.25
N LYS A 326 7.18 -19.94 -24.50
CA LYS A 326 6.09 -20.79 -25.00
C LYS A 326 4.87 -19.95 -25.41
N LEU A 327 4.48 -18.95 -24.62
CA LEU A 327 3.39 -18.05 -24.95
C LEU A 327 3.68 -17.27 -26.24
N GLN A 328 4.88 -16.70 -26.37
CA GLN A 328 5.30 -16.02 -27.59
C GLN A 328 5.28 -16.93 -28.82
N GLN A 329 5.75 -18.18 -28.70
CA GLN A 329 5.69 -19.16 -29.79
C GLN A 329 4.25 -19.56 -30.14
N SER A 330 3.37 -19.69 -29.13
CA SER A 330 1.95 -19.95 -29.34
C SER A 330 1.29 -18.83 -30.15
N ASN A 331 1.51 -17.57 -29.76
CA ASN A 331 0.96 -16.41 -30.46
C ASN A 331 1.47 -16.32 -31.91
N LYS A 332 2.74 -16.66 -32.17
CA LYS A 332 3.27 -16.72 -33.54
C LYS A 332 2.59 -17.80 -34.39
N ARG A 333 2.34 -18.99 -33.81
CA ARG A 333 1.61 -20.07 -34.49
C ARG A 333 0.15 -19.68 -34.76
N GLU A 334 -0.51 -19.04 -33.79
CA GLU A 334 -1.86 -18.50 -33.94
C GLU A 334 -1.91 -17.49 -35.10
N GLN A 335 -1.01 -16.51 -35.14
CA GLN A 335 -0.93 -15.54 -36.25
C GLN A 335 -0.69 -16.21 -37.62
N TYR A 336 0.10 -17.28 -37.67
CA TYR A 336 0.31 -18.04 -38.90
C TYR A 336 -0.99 -18.71 -39.37
N TRP A 337 -1.72 -19.36 -38.46
CA TRP A 337 -2.98 -20.02 -38.79
C TRP A 337 -4.10 -19.05 -39.13
N ILE A 338 -4.20 -17.92 -38.42
CA ILE A 338 -5.12 -16.82 -38.76
C ILE A 338 -4.89 -16.37 -40.21
N LYS A 339 -3.64 -16.18 -40.64
CA LYS A 339 -3.34 -15.80 -42.03
C LYS A 339 -3.74 -16.87 -43.04
N LYS A 340 -3.55 -18.15 -42.71
CA LYS A 340 -3.95 -19.27 -43.58
C LYS A 340 -5.48 -19.36 -43.71
N LEU A 341 -6.20 -19.28 -42.59
CA LEU A 341 -7.66 -19.27 -42.56
C LEU A 341 -8.20 -18.04 -43.30
N ALA A 342 -7.63 -16.87 -43.05
CA ALA A 342 -8.04 -15.63 -43.71
C ALA A 342 -7.87 -15.69 -45.22
N HIS A 343 -6.81 -16.33 -45.73
CA HIS A 343 -6.64 -16.52 -47.16
C HIS A 343 -7.74 -17.41 -47.76
N ILE A 344 -8.03 -18.56 -47.13
CA ILE A 344 -9.10 -19.47 -47.58
C ILE A 344 -10.46 -18.75 -47.57
N ALA A 345 -10.81 -18.13 -46.43
CA ALA A 345 -12.06 -17.39 -46.29
C ALA A 345 -12.17 -16.23 -47.30
N SER A 346 -11.06 -15.54 -47.62
CA SER A 346 -11.06 -14.49 -48.64
C SER A 346 -11.34 -15.04 -50.04
N GLU A 347 -10.78 -16.18 -50.41
CA GLU A 347 -11.06 -16.81 -51.71
C GLU A 347 -12.49 -17.37 -51.80
N GLU A 348 -13.03 -17.91 -50.69
CA GLU A 348 -14.43 -18.35 -50.60
C GLU A 348 -15.41 -17.18 -50.74
N LEU A 349 -15.14 -16.07 -50.05
CA LEU A 349 -15.91 -14.82 -50.18
C LEU A 349 -15.85 -14.31 -51.62
N ARG A 350 -14.66 -14.26 -52.23
CA ARG A 350 -14.48 -13.83 -53.62
C ARG A 350 -15.23 -14.73 -54.60
N SER A 351 -15.19 -16.05 -54.40
CA SER A 351 -15.91 -17.02 -55.22
C SER A 351 -17.43 -16.85 -55.08
N SER A 352 -17.92 -16.65 -53.86
CA SER A 352 -19.34 -16.39 -53.58
C SER A 352 -19.84 -15.10 -54.22
N LEU A 353 -19.02 -14.04 -54.21
CA LEU A 353 -19.33 -12.79 -54.90
C LEU A 353 -19.43 -12.97 -56.42
N LYS A 354 -18.60 -13.83 -57.02
CA LYS A 354 -18.65 -14.14 -58.46
C LYS A 354 -19.86 -15.01 -58.84
N ALA A 355 -20.15 -16.03 -58.03
CA ALA A 355 -21.20 -17.01 -58.32
C ALA A 355 -22.61 -16.44 -58.12
N SER A 356 -22.80 -15.54 -57.14
CA SER A 356 -24.14 -15.11 -56.74
C SER A 356 -24.82 -14.20 -57.76
N GLY A 357 -24.10 -13.50 -58.64
CA GLY A 357 -24.62 -12.42 -59.49
C GLY A 357 -25.18 -11.20 -58.69
N LYS A 358 -25.47 -11.40 -57.40
CA LYS A 358 -26.12 -10.51 -56.44
C LYS A 358 -25.14 -9.69 -55.59
N ARG A 359 -23.83 -9.81 -55.82
CA ARG A 359 -22.79 -8.95 -55.22
C ARG A 359 -22.75 -9.00 -53.67
N ARG A 360 -23.18 -10.10 -53.04
CA ARG A 360 -23.16 -10.29 -51.58
C ARG A 360 -22.41 -11.54 -51.13
N ALA A 361 -21.72 -11.45 -50.01
CA ALA A 361 -21.07 -12.59 -49.36
C ALA A 361 -20.91 -12.34 -47.85
N TYR A 362 -20.85 -13.40 -47.04
CA TYR A 362 -20.55 -13.25 -45.63
C TYR A 362 -19.56 -14.29 -45.14
N PHE A 363 -18.91 -13.98 -44.02
CA PHE A 363 -18.10 -14.92 -43.25
C PHE A 363 -18.56 -14.86 -41.79
N MET A 364 -18.61 -16.01 -41.13
CA MET A 364 -18.96 -16.09 -39.72
C MET A 364 -18.10 -17.14 -39.03
N GLU A 365 -17.48 -16.77 -37.91
CA GLU A 365 -16.74 -17.67 -37.01
C GLU A 365 -17.32 -17.55 -35.60
N GLU A 366 -17.76 -18.68 -35.03
CA GLU A 366 -18.55 -18.73 -33.80
C GLU A 366 -17.77 -19.15 -32.55
N GLU A 367 -16.55 -19.69 -32.70
CA GLU A 367 -15.79 -20.17 -31.54
C GLU A 367 -14.60 -19.27 -31.20
N PHE A 368 -13.83 -18.89 -32.22
CA PHE A 368 -12.61 -18.08 -32.11
C PHE A 368 -12.62 -16.89 -33.09
N GLY A 369 -13.77 -16.22 -33.22
CA GLY A 369 -14.00 -15.13 -34.16
C GLY A 369 -13.42 -13.80 -33.68
N THR A 370 -12.10 -13.74 -33.58
CA THR A 370 -11.40 -12.53 -33.09
C THR A 370 -11.46 -11.41 -34.12
N LEU A 371 -11.38 -10.15 -33.65
CA LEU A 371 -11.24 -9.00 -34.54
C LEU A 371 -10.01 -9.12 -35.47
N GLU A 372 -8.91 -9.68 -34.98
CA GLU A 372 -7.70 -9.88 -35.78
C GLU A 372 -7.96 -10.80 -36.98
N LEU A 373 -8.70 -11.90 -36.79
CA LEU A 373 -9.12 -12.76 -37.90
C LEU A 373 -9.91 -11.98 -38.95
N LEU A 374 -10.94 -11.24 -38.53
CA LEU A 374 -11.77 -10.46 -39.46
C LEU A 374 -10.95 -9.41 -40.20
N LEU A 375 -9.98 -8.77 -39.54
CA LEU A 375 -9.08 -7.79 -40.17
C LEU A 375 -8.14 -8.44 -41.19
N GLN A 376 -7.64 -9.65 -40.94
CA GLN A 376 -6.84 -10.38 -41.92
C GLN A 376 -7.68 -10.83 -43.12
N ILE A 377 -8.93 -11.29 -42.90
CA ILE A 377 -9.87 -11.58 -43.99
C ILE A 377 -10.15 -10.32 -44.80
N PHE A 378 -10.48 -9.20 -44.14
CA PHE A 378 -10.69 -7.91 -44.79
C PHE A 378 -9.49 -7.52 -45.66
N LYS A 379 -8.27 -7.67 -45.14
CA LYS A 379 -7.04 -7.38 -45.89
C LYS A 379 -6.90 -8.27 -47.13
N GLY A 380 -7.19 -9.56 -47.00
CA GLY A 380 -7.13 -10.54 -48.08
C GLY A 380 -8.18 -10.27 -49.17
N ILE A 381 -9.44 -10.06 -48.81
CA ILE A 381 -10.49 -9.79 -49.81
C ILE A 381 -10.31 -8.42 -50.48
N SER A 382 -9.84 -7.40 -49.74
CA SER A 382 -9.68 -6.03 -50.26
C SER A 382 -8.75 -5.93 -51.46
N THR A 383 -7.78 -6.85 -51.60
CA THR A 383 -6.89 -6.86 -52.79
C THR A 383 -7.63 -7.23 -54.08
N HIS A 384 -8.82 -7.84 -53.96
CA HIS A 384 -9.65 -8.25 -55.09
C HIS A 384 -10.87 -7.35 -55.29
N LEU A 385 -11.32 -6.63 -54.26
CA LEU A 385 -12.51 -5.78 -54.36
C LEU A 385 -12.31 -4.60 -55.31
N ASN A 386 -11.13 -3.97 -55.28
CA ASN A 386 -10.82 -2.84 -56.15
C ASN A 386 -10.52 -3.34 -57.57
N GLY A 387 -11.46 -3.13 -58.49
CA GLY A 387 -11.29 -3.39 -59.93
C GLY A 387 -11.96 -4.67 -60.44
N GLU A 388 -12.15 -5.71 -59.61
CA GLU A 388 -12.92 -6.90 -60.03
C GLU A 388 -14.44 -6.74 -59.85
N PHE A 389 -14.88 -5.88 -58.92
CA PHE A 389 -16.30 -5.72 -58.59
C PHE A 389 -16.69 -4.24 -58.56
N GLU A 390 -17.72 -3.87 -59.34
CA GLU A 390 -18.28 -2.50 -59.34
C GLU A 390 -19.19 -2.21 -58.13
N ALA A 391 -19.78 -3.25 -57.53
CA ALA A 391 -20.43 -3.15 -56.24
C ALA A 391 -20.29 -4.46 -55.46
N TYR A 392 -20.34 -4.37 -54.14
CA TYR A 392 -20.28 -5.49 -53.21
C TYR A 392 -20.86 -5.11 -51.85
N GLU A 393 -21.43 -6.08 -51.15
CA GLU A 393 -21.78 -5.98 -49.73
C GLU A 393 -21.29 -7.23 -49.01
N ILE A 394 -20.39 -7.06 -48.04
CA ILE A 394 -19.79 -8.17 -47.31
C ILE A 394 -19.95 -7.97 -45.82
N ILE A 395 -20.40 -9.00 -45.11
CA ILE A 395 -20.47 -9.00 -43.66
C ILE A 395 -19.48 -10.05 -43.11
N LEU A 396 -18.56 -9.61 -42.25
CA LEU A 396 -17.65 -10.51 -41.54
C LEU A 396 -18.02 -10.47 -40.05
N CYS A 397 -18.43 -11.61 -39.52
CA CYS A 397 -18.84 -11.76 -38.12
C CYS A 397 -17.85 -12.67 -37.39
N GLY A 398 -17.46 -12.25 -36.20
CA GLY A 398 -16.61 -13.04 -35.32
C GLY A 398 -17.17 -13.03 -33.91
N TYR A 399 -17.31 -14.21 -33.32
CA TYR A 399 -17.80 -14.41 -31.97
C TYR A 399 -16.79 -15.18 -31.12
N GLU A 400 -16.59 -14.70 -29.89
CA GLU A 400 -15.74 -15.30 -28.88
C GLU A 400 -16.62 -15.93 -27.80
N ARG A 401 -16.84 -17.24 -27.91
CA ARG A 401 -17.77 -17.99 -27.05
C ARG A 401 -17.44 -17.93 -25.56
N GLN A 402 -16.17 -17.81 -25.21
CA GLN A 402 -15.75 -17.76 -23.80
C GLN A 402 -16.16 -16.47 -23.09
N THR A 403 -16.15 -15.35 -23.80
CA THR A 403 -16.45 -14.02 -23.26
C THR A 403 -17.86 -13.55 -23.60
N ASN A 404 -18.57 -14.30 -24.45
CA ASN A 404 -19.83 -13.91 -25.08
C ASN A 404 -19.73 -12.53 -25.78
N THR A 405 -18.56 -12.20 -26.33
CA THR A 405 -18.32 -10.94 -27.07
C THR A 405 -18.09 -11.21 -28.54
N GLY A 406 -18.22 -10.19 -29.38
CA GLY A 406 -17.96 -10.34 -30.81
C GLY A 406 -17.46 -9.09 -31.50
N SER A 407 -17.10 -9.25 -32.76
CA SER A 407 -16.69 -8.20 -33.67
C SER A 407 -17.40 -8.36 -35.00
N LEU A 408 -17.65 -7.24 -35.67
CA LEU A 408 -18.35 -7.24 -36.94
C LEU A 408 -17.70 -6.24 -37.89
N LEU A 409 -17.45 -6.66 -39.13
CA LEU A 409 -17.03 -5.78 -40.22
C LEU A 409 -18.09 -5.77 -41.31
N ILE A 410 -18.39 -4.58 -41.85
CA ILE A 410 -19.26 -4.41 -43.02
C ILE A 410 -18.42 -3.75 -44.10
N LEU A 411 -18.38 -4.36 -45.29
CA LEU A 411 -17.60 -3.88 -46.43
C LEU A 411 -18.53 -3.58 -47.60
N SER A 412 -18.39 -2.40 -48.19
CA SER A 412 -19.07 -2.03 -49.45
C SER A 412 -18.38 -0.85 -50.11
N GLU A 413 -18.53 -0.70 -51.42
CA GLU A 413 -18.14 0.50 -52.16
C GLU A 413 -18.97 1.74 -51.76
N SER A 414 -20.16 1.54 -51.18
CA SER A 414 -21.09 2.63 -50.83
C SER A 414 -21.24 2.83 -49.32
N GLY A 415 -21.10 4.08 -48.86
CA GLY A 415 -21.36 4.43 -47.47
C GLY A 415 -22.82 4.33 -47.06
N GLU A 416 -23.75 4.49 -48.01
CA GLU A 416 -25.19 4.34 -47.76
C GLU A 416 -25.55 2.88 -47.50
N LYS A 417 -25.00 1.96 -48.30
CA LYS A 417 -25.14 0.51 -48.11
C LYS A 417 -24.60 0.06 -46.76
N ILE A 418 -23.39 0.53 -46.40
CA ILE A 418 -22.80 0.30 -45.08
C ILE A 418 -23.73 0.78 -43.96
N SER A 419 -24.28 2.00 -44.07
CA SER A 419 -25.17 2.55 -43.05
C SER A 419 -26.47 1.75 -42.92
N SER A 420 -27.04 1.31 -44.04
CA SER A 420 -28.24 0.47 -44.08
C SER A 420 -28.02 -0.87 -43.37
N LEU A 421 -26.94 -1.57 -43.74
CA LEU A 421 -26.56 -2.85 -43.12
C LEU A 421 -26.24 -2.70 -41.64
N ALA A 422 -25.50 -1.66 -41.26
CA ALA A 422 -25.18 -1.38 -39.86
C ALA A 422 -26.45 -1.14 -39.02
N SER A 423 -27.45 -0.45 -39.59
CA SER A 423 -28.74 -0.23 -38.92
C SER A 423 -29.55 -1.52 -38.78
N LYS A 424 -29.62 -2.35 -39.82
CA LYS A 424 -30.30 -3.67 -39.77
C LYS A 424 -29.63 -4.58 -38.75
N LEU A 425 -28.30 -4.70 -38.79
CA LEU A 425 -27.53 -5.49 -37.82
C LEU A 425 -27.66 -4.96 -36.39
N GLY A 426 -27.66 -3.64 -36.19
CA GLY A 426 -27.86 -3.01 -34.89
C GLY A 426 -29.26 -3.23 -34.30
N SER A 427 -30.27 -3.45 -35.14
CA SER A 427 -31.62 -3.83 -34.67
C SER A 427 -31.70 -5.27 -34.14
N MET A 428 -30.82 -6.16 -34.62
CA MET A 428 -30.73 -7.55 -34.19
C MET A 428 -29.73 -7.75 -33.04
N LEU A 429 -28.68 -6.94 -33.00
CA LEU A 429 -27.57 -7.03 -32.05
C LEU A 429 -27.57 -5.79 -31.15
N GLN A 430 -28.25 -5.87 -30.00
CA GLN A 430 -28.53 -4.68 -29.16
C GLN A 430 -27.26 -3.99 -28.65
N ASN A 431 -26.20 -4.76 -28.45
CA ASN A 431 -24.91 -4.27 -27.94
C ASN A 431 -23.88 -4.01 -29.03
N LEU A 432 -24.29 -3.96 -30.30
CA LEU A 432 -23.41 -3.61 -31.41
C LEU A 432 -23.14 -2.11 -31.42
N LYS A 433 -21.88 -1.72 -31.24
CA LYS A 433 -21.42 -0.34 -31.37
C LYS A 433 -20.25 -0.26 -32.32
N GLY A 434 -20.31 0.63 -33.30
CA GLY A 434 -19.28 0.73 -34.32
C GLY A 434 -19.37 1.99 -35.17
N GLY A 435 -18.41 2.13 -36.06
CA GLY A 435 -18.29 3.29 -36.95
C GLY A 435 -17.34 3.03 -38.12
N GLY A 436 -17.29 3.98 -39.06
CA GLY A 436 -16.47 3.91 -40.26
C GLY A 436 -17.30 3.89 -41.54
N GLY A 437 -16.64 3.77 -42.69
CA GLY A 437 -17.31 3.50 -43.97
C GLY A 437 -18.16 4.62 -44.56
N LYS A 438 -18.10 5.87 -44.06
CA LYS A 438 -18.96 6.99 -44.55
C LYS A 438 -18.85 7.26 -46.06
N LYS A 439 -17.75 6.87 -46.71
CA LYS A 439 -17.52 7.01 -48.16
C LYS A 439 -17.30 5.65 -48.85
N GLY A 440 -17.81 4.56 -48.26
CA GLY A 440 -17.44 3.20 -48.63
C GLY A 440 -16.18 2.69 -47.93
N GLY A 441 -15.77 1.47 -48.26
CA GLY A 441 -14.65 0.74 -47.65
C GLY A 441 -15.12 -0.18 -46.54
N LYS A 442 -14.81 0.17 -45.28
CA LYS A 442 -15.04 -0.67 -44.10
C LYS A 442 -15.72 0.09 -42.97
N TRP A 443 -16.75 -0.51 -42.39
CA TRP A 443 -17.26 -0.20 -41.06
C TRP A 443 -16.87 -1.30 -40.08
N GLN A 444 -16.57 -0.93 -38.84
CA GLN A 444 -16.14 -1.85 -37.80
C GLN A 444 -16.96 -1.64 -36.53
N GLY A 445 -17.50 -2.72 -35.99
CA GLY A 445 -18.27 -2.75 -34.76
C GLY A 445 -17.76 -3.79 -33.78
N LYS A 446 -17.97 -3.48 -32.50
CA LYS A 446 -17.76 -4.37 -31.37
C LYS A 446 -19.11 -4.72 -30.75
N ILE A 447 -19.27 -5.98 -30.38
CA ILE A 447 -20.42 -6.51 -29.65
C ILE A 447 -19.94 -6.82 -28.24
N THR A 448 -20.36 -6.02 -27.26
CA THR A 448 -19.89 -6.17 -25.87
C THR A 448 -20.55 -7.32 -25.12
N SER A 449 -21.67 -7.84 -25.64
CA SER A 449 -22.36 -9.02 -25.16
C SER A 449 -23.34 -9.47 -26.24
N ILE A 450 -23.40 -10.77 -26.53
CA ILE A 450 -24.37 -11.37 -27.46
C ILE A 450 -25.03 -12.60 -26.80
N SER A 451 -26.35 -12.69 -26.92
CA SER A 451 -27.12 -13.84 -26.46
C SER A 451 -27.21 -14.92 -27.55
N ASN A 452 -27.50 -16.17 -27.16
CA ASN A 452 -27.73 -17.25 -28.12
C ASN A 452 -28.88 -16.95 -29.10
N ALA A 453 -29.90 -16.21 -28.65
CA ALA A 453 -31.03 -15.80 -29.50
C ALA A 453 -30.59 -14.75 -30.55
N GLU A 454 -29.79 -13.77 -30.15
CA GLU A 454 -29.21 -12.78 -31.06
C GLU A 454 -28.25 -13.44 -32.06
N LEU A 455 -27.44 -14.41 -31.62
CA LEU A 455 -26.56 -15.17 -32.49
C LEU A 455 -27.36 -15.98 -33.52
N ALA A 456 -28.40 -16.69 -33.09
CA ALA A 456 -29.28 -17.44 -34.00
C ALA A 456 -29.98 -16.54 -35.02
N ALA A 457 -30.46 -15.37 -34.58
CA ALA A 457 -31.07 -14.37 -35.47
C ALA A 457 -30.07 -13.81 -36.49
N LEU A 458 -28.81 -13.56 -36.07
CA LEU A 458 -27.74 -13.15 -36.97
C LEU A 458 -27.44 -14.24 -38.01
N THR A 459 -27.32 -15.50 -37.58
CA THR A 459 -27.06 -16.63 -38.48
C THR A 459 -28.18 -16.77 -39.51
N ASP A 460 -29.44 -16.77 -39.08
CA ASP A 460 -30.61 -16.87 -39.96
C ASP A 460 -30.67 -15.71 -40.98
N TYR A 461 -30.40 -14.49 -40.52
CA TYR A 461 -30.28 -13.33 -41.40
C TYR A 461 -29.19 -13.51 -42.47
N LEU A 462 -27.99 -13.96 -42.07
CA LEU A 462 -26.87 -14.11 -43.01
C LEU A 462 -27.11 -15.23 -44.03
N THR A 463 -27.67 -16.37 -43.61
CA THR A 463 -27.87 -17.55 -44.45
C THR A 463 -29.08 -17.42 -45.38
N HIS A 464 -30.17 -16.80 -44.93
CA HIS A 464 -31.46 -16.82 -45.64
C HIS A 464 -31.89 -15.46 -46.19
N GLU A 465 -31.69 -14.35 -45.47
CA GLU A 465 -32.12 -13.03 -45.93
C GLU A 465 -31.03 -12.31 -46.74
N PHE A 466 -29.81 -12.25 -46.19
CA PHE A 466 -28.73 -11.42 -46.71
C PHE A 466 -28.25 -11.89 -48.08
N ILE A 467 -28.03 -13.20 -48.27
CA ILE A 467 -27.60 -13.77 -49.57
C ILE A 467 -28.74 -13.81 -50.59
N ALA A 468 -30.01 -13.88 -50.16
CA ALA A 468 -31.14 -14.04 -51.07
C ALA A 468 -31.49 -12.78 -51.87
N HIS A 469 -31.16 -11.61 -51.32
CA HIS A 469 -31.32 -10.29 -51.94
C HIS A 469 -30.01 -9.84 -52.59
#